data_AF-A0A9D6RN73-F1
#
_entry.id   AF-A0A9D6RN73-F1
#
_cell.length_a   1.000
_cell.length_b   1.000
_cell.length_c   1.000
_cell.angle_alpha   90.00
_cell.angle_beta   90.00
_cell.angle_gamma   90.00
#
_symmetry.space_group_name_H-M   'P 1'
#
loop_
_entity.id
_entity.type
_entity.pdbx_description
1 polymer ?
#
loop_
_entity_poly.entity_id
_entity_poly.type
_entity_poly.pdbx_seq_one_letter_code
_entity_poly.pdbx_strand_id
1 'polypeptide(L)'
;MSDNQKFFLSFFLICLFSLSMHVFLVRKGAIQQYRYEPIHLDATPSRNQVRTVEGRVTAVGFDRFHLQVGDRRMTFLVEGVPMPAVGSRLQVRYQDGDPPKVLDLAVLRTEVDGR
;
A
#
# COMPACT_ATOMS: atom_id res chain seq x y z
N MET A 1 28.23 44.49 -13.68
CA MET A 1 28.26 43.24 -12.88
C MET A 1 29.38 42.39 -13.43
N SER A 2 30.45 42.19 -12.67
CA SER A 2 31.65 41.46 -13.13
C SER A 2 31.32 39.97 -13.31
N ASP A 3 32.02 39.28 -14.21
CA ASP A 3 31.72 37.88 -14.50
C ASP A 3 31.83 36.98 -13.26
N ASN A 4 32.72 37.31 -12.34
CA ASN A 4 32.83 36.67 -11.03
C ASN A 4 31.52 36.78 -10.21
N GLN A 5 30.85 37.95 -10.23
CA GLN A 5 29.57 38.12 -9.54
C GLN A 5 28.45 37.25 -10.14
N LYS A 6 28.48 37.01 -11.46
CA LYS A 6 27.53 36.12 -12.14
C LYS A 6 27.77 34.66 -11.73
N PHE A 7 29.04 34.23 -11.64
CA PHE A 7 29.38 32.88 -11.16
C PHE A 7 28.93 32.64 -9.72
N PHE A 8 29.21 33.58 -8.81
CA PHE A 8 28.77 33.46 -7.42
C PHE A 8 27.25 33.44 -7.29
N LEU A 9 26.54 34.28 -8.06
CA LEU A 9 25.07 34.31 -8.05
C LEU A 9 24.50 32.97 -8.56
N SER A 10 25.02 32.45 -9.67
CA SER A 10 24.58 31.17 -10.22
C SER A 10 24.83 30.01 -9.26
N PHE A 11 26.00 29.97 -8.61
CA PHE A 11 26.30 28.95 -7.62
C PHE A 11 25.33 29.02 -6.42
N PHE A 12 25.08 30.22 -5.91
CA PHE A 12 24.16 30.43 -4.80
C PHE A 12 22.72 30.01 -5.14
N LEU A 13 22.27 30.31 -6.36
CA LEU A 13 20.96 29.88 -6.85
C LEU A 13 20.85 28.36 -6.95
N ILE A 14 21.87 27.67 -7.50
CA ILE A 14 21.87 26.21 -7.59
C ILE A 14 21.80 25.57 -6.20
N CYS A 15 22.56 26.09 -5.23
CA CYS A 15 22.51 25.62 -3.84
C CYS A 15 21.12 25.80 -3.22
N LEU A 16 20.47 26.94 -3.43
CA LEU A 16 19.11 27.22 -2.97
C LEU A 16 18.07 26.27 -3.55
N PHE A 17 18.12 26.04 -4.87
CA PHE A 17 17.19 25.11 -5.53
C PHE A 17 17.41 23.67 -5.05
N SER A 18 18.66 23.22 -4.93
CA SER A 18 19.00 21.90 -4.42
C SER A 18 18.48 21.67 -2.99
N LEU A 19 18.71 22.63 -2.10
CA LEU A 19 18.23 22.57 -0.70
C LEU A 19 16.70 22.57 -0.64
N SER A 20 16.04 23.42 -1.43
CA SER A 20 14.58 23.49 -1.46
C SER A 20 13.94 22.18 -1.92
N MET A 21 14.53 21.51 -2.92
CA MET A 21 14.02 20.25 -3.45
C MET A 21 14.06 19.14 -2.39
N HIS A 22 15.11 19.10 -1.55
CA HIS A 22 15.21 18.16 -0.44
C HIS A 22 14.11 18.40 0.61
N VAL A 23 13.83 19.65 0.97
CA VAL A 23 12.77 19.98 1.94
C VAL A 23 11.38 19.59 1.41
N PHE A 24 11.11 19.83 0.12
CA PHE A 24 9.83 19.44 -0.50
C PHE A 24 9.66 17.93 -0.64
N LEU A 25 10.71 17.19 -1.00
CA LEU A 25 10.68 15.74 -1.10
C LEU A 25 10.52 15.07 0.26
N VAL A 26 11.21 15.54 1.30
CA VAL A 26 11.07 15.01 2.67
C VAL A 26 9.67 15.29 3.21
N ARG A 27 9.09 16.48 2.97
CA ARG A 27 7.70 16.77 3.36
C ARG A 27 6.66 15.91 2.64
N LYS A 28 6.85 15.58 1.35
CA LYS A 28 5.95 14.67 0.63
C LYS A 28 6.15 13.20 1.01
N GLY A 29 7.39 12.78 1.32
CA GLY A 29 7.69 11.44 1.83
C GLY A 29 7.12 11.18 3.24
N ALA A 30 6.90 12.23 4.04
CA ALA A 30 6.34 12.12 5.39
C ALA A 30 4.81 11.92 5.44
N ILE A 31 4.08 12.05 4.32
CA ILE A 31 2.59 12.01 4.32
C ILE A 31 2.01 10.59 4.09
N GLN A 32 2.84 9.57 3.91
CA GLN A 32 2.37 8.18 3.91
C GLN A 32 3.17 7.28 4.86
N GLN A 33 3.35 7.74 6.09
CA GLN A 33 3.46 6.77 7.18
C GLN A 33 2.04 6.27 7.45
N TYR A 34 1.70 5.15 6.79
CA TYR A 34 0.56 4.33 7.20
C TYR A 34 0.67 4.13 8.71
N ARG A 35 -0.24 4.77 9.44
CA ARG A 35 -0.45 4.53 10.87
C ARG A 35 -0.92 3.09 10.99
N TYR A 36 0.02 2.16 11.10
CA TYR A 36 -0.25 0.85 11.68
C TYR A 36 -0.68 1.15 13.11
N GLU A 37 -1.98 1.06 13.39
CA GLU A 37 -2.40 0.87 14.77
C GLU A 37 -1.70 -0.41 15.25
N PRO A 38 -0.94 -0.36 16.35
CA PRO A 38 -0.52 -1.59 17.00
C PRO A 38 -1.79 -2.24 17.53
N ILE A 39 -2.28 -3.24 16.80
CA ILE A 39 -3.29 -4.15 17.34
C ILE A 39 -2.58 -4.83 18.51
N HIS A 40 -2.96 -4.47 19.74
CA HIS A 40 -2.60 -5.23 20.93
C HIS A 40 -3.22 -6.62 20.79
N LEU A 41 -2.46 -7.55 20.20
CA LEU A 41 -2.74 -8.96 20.18
C LEU A 41 -2.01 -9.58 21.37
N ASP A 42 -2.72 -9.63 22.51
CA ASP A 42 -2.46 -10.61 23.56
C ASP A 42 -2.71 -12.00 22.99
N ALA A 43 -1.73 -12.51 22.23
CA ALA A 43 -1.49 -13.91 21.91
C ALA A 43 -0.37 -13.94 20.88
N THR A 44 0.77 -14.52 21.25
CA THR A 44 1.83 -14.94 20.31
C THR A 44 1.23 -15.47 19.01
N PRO A 45 1.31 -14.74 17.88
CA PRO A 45 0.77 -15.24 16.62
C PRO A 45 1.66 -16.38 16.16
N SER A 46 1.09 -17.58 16.11
CA SER A 46 1.73 -18.72 15.48
C SER A 46 2.03 -18.32 14.03
N ARG A 47 3.32 -18.31 13.66
CA ARG A 47 3.87 -17.80 12.39
C ARG A 47 3.32 -18.49 11.12
N ASN A 48 2.40 -19.44 11.28
CA ASN A 48 1.80 -20.26 10.22
C ASN A 48 0.27 -20.33 10.32
N GLN A 49 -0.39 -19.41 11.03
CA GLN A 49 -1.84 -19.43 11.10
C GLN A 49 -2.45 -19.01 9.75
N VAL A 50 -3.22 -19.92 9.16
CA VAL A 50 -3.97 -19.67 7.94
C VAL A 50 -5.33 -19.11 8.32
N ARG A 51 -5.65 -17.92 7.81
CA ARG A 51 -6.90 -17.21 8.06
C ARG A 51 -7.66 -16.99 6.77
N THR A 52 -8.96 -16.79 6.89
CA THR A 52 -9.83 -16.47 5.77
C THR A 52 -10.57 -15.17 6.08
N VAL A 53 -10.57 -14.25 5.12
CA VAL A 53 -11.35 -13.01 5.21
C VAL A 53 -12.18 -12.83 3.96
N GLU A 54 -13.34 -12.21 4.11
CA GLU A 54 -14.18 -11.81 2.99
C GLU A 54 -14.18 -10.28 2.87
N GLY A 55 -14.11 -9.79 1.64
CA GLY A 55 -14.18 -8.36 1.42
C GLY A 55 -14.30 -7.97 -0.05
N ARG A 56 -14.29 -6.66 -0.28
CA ARG A 56 -14.34 -6.08 -1.62
C ARG A 56 -12.99 -5.52 -2.03
N VAL A 57 -12.52 -5.85 -3.23
CA VAL A 57 -11.27 -5.29 -3.76
C VAL A 57 -11.47 -3.81 -4.05
N THR A 58 -10.66 -2.95 -3.43
CA THR A 58 -10.73 -1.49 -3.59
C THR A 58 -9.63 -0.94 -4.50
N ALA A 59 -8.48 -1.59 -4.54
CA ALA A 59 -7.36 -1.20 -5.39
C ALA A 59 -6.47 -2.40 -5.69
N VAL A 60 -5.77 -2.35 -6.81
CA VAL A 60 -4.85 -3.39 -7.28
C VAL A 60 -3.56 -2.70 -7.71
N GLY A 61 -2.43 -3.21 -7.21
CA GLY A 61 -1.07 -2.86 -7.62
C GLY A 61 -0.45 -3.99 -8.45
N PHE A 62 0.84 -3.89 -8.72
CA PHE A 62 1.55 -4.88 -9.55
C PHE A 62 1.65 -6.26 -8.87
N ASP A 63 1.95 -6.27 -7.56
CA ASP A 63 2.23 -7.46 -6.74
C ASP A 63 1.27 -7.61 -5.54
N ARG A 64 0.31 -6.70 -5.43
CA ARG A 64 -0.53 -6.57 -4.24
C ARG A 64 -1.94 -6.12 -4.59
N PHE A 65 -2.92 -6.46 -3.77
CA PHE A 65 -4.24 -5.82 -3.83
C PHE A 65 -4.69 -5.39 -2.44
N HIS A 66 -5.67 -4.49 -2.44
CA HIS A 66 -6.30 -4.00 -1.22
C HIS A 66 -7.73 -4.51 -1.12
N LEU A 67 -8.05 -5.15 0.00
CA LEU A 67 -9.36 -5.69 0.32
C LEU A 67 -10.00 -4.86 1.43
N GLN A 68 -11.20 -4.37 1.20
CA GLN A 68 -12.03 -3.76 2.24
C GLN A 68 -12.79 -4.87 2.97
N VAL A 69 -12.47 -5.07 4.25
CA VAL A 69 -13.08 -6.04 5.16
C VAL A 69 -13.79 -5.25 6.27
N GLY A 70 -15.12 -5.12 6.18
CA GLY A 70 -15.87 -4.20 7.04
C GLY A 70 -15.37 -2.76 6.87
N ASP A 71 -15.01 -2.11 7.97
CA ASP A 71 -14.45 -0.74 7.98
C ASP A 71 -12.93 -0.68 7.79
N ARG A 72 -12.26 -1.84 7.72
CA ARG A 72 -10.80 -1.92 7.61
C ARG A 72 -10.35 -2.26 6.20
N ARG A 73 -9.25 -1.63 5.77
CA ARG A 73 -8.58 -1.96 4.50
C ARG A 73 -7.34 -2.81 4.80
N MET A 74 -7.31 -4.01 4.24
CA MET A 74 -6.17 -4.92 4.32
C MET A 74 -5.41 -4.94 2.99
N THR A 75 -4.10 -5.14 3.05
CA THR A 75 -3.25 -5.25 1.86
C THR A 75 -2.68 -6.65 1.81
N PHE A 76 -2.78 -7.30 0.65
CA PHE A 76 -2.38 -8.68 0.44
C PHE A 76 -1.36 -8.78 -0.67
N LEU A 77 -0.33 -9.61 -0.47
CA LEU A 77 0.69 -9.91 -1.48
C LEU A 77 0.23 -11.10 -2.32
N VAL A 78 0.29 -10.94 -3.64
CA VAL A 78 -0.15 -11.93 -4.61
C VAL A 78 1.06 -12.68 -5.14
N GLU A 79 1.12 -13.98 -4.89
CA GLU A 79 2.18 -14.84 -5.39
C GLU A 79 1.56 -16.14 -5.90
N GLY A 80 1.66 -16.40 -7.21
CA GLY A 80 1.16 -17.63 -7.82
C GLY A 80 -0.37 -17.74 -8.00
N VAL A 81 -1.13 -16.66 -7.73
CA VAL A 81 -2.59 -16.60 -7.93
C VAL A 81 -2.92 -15.46 -8.90
N PRO A 82 -3.94 -15.59 -9.79
CA PRO A 82 -4.34 -14.49 -10.67
C PRO A 82 -4.76 -13.25 -9.89
N MET A 83 -4.34 -12.09 -10.38
CA MET A 83 -4.68 -10.80 -9.77
C MET A 83 -6.20 -10.55 -9.88
N PRO A 84 -6.89 -10.26 -8.76
CA PRO A 84 -8.33 -10.02 -8.82
C PRO A 84 -8.67 -8.65 -9.42
N ALA A 85 -9.88 -8.54 -9.97
CA ALA A 85 -10.41 -7.27 -10.48
C ALA A 85 -10.85 -6.33 -9.35
N VAL A 86 -10.66 -5.02 -9.55
CA VAL A 86 -11.19 -3.99 -8.66
C VAL A 86 -12.71 -4.06 -8.63
N GLY A 87 -13.29 -3.95 -7.43
CA GLY A 87 -14.74 -3.99 -7.21
C GLY A 87 -15.31 -5.37 -6.94
N SER A 88 -14.57 -6.45 -7.22
CA SER A 88 -14.99 -7.83 -6.95
C SER A 88 -15.09 -8.12 -5.46
N ARG A 89 -16.09 -8.92 -5.07
CA ARG A 89 -16.16 -9.52 -3.72
C ARG A 89 -15.44 -10.87 -3.74
N LEU A 90 -14.52 -11.03 -2.80
CA LEU A 90 -13.66 -12.21 -2.72
C LEU A 90 -13.62 -12.72 -1.28
N GLN A 91 -13.52 -14.03 -1.17
CA GLN A 91 -13.01 -14.69 0.01
C GLN A 91 -11.53 -15.00 -0.21
N VAL A 92 -10.67 -14.46 0.65
CA VAL A 92 -9.21 -14.56 0.57
C VAL A 92 -8.74 -15.45 1.70
N ARG A 93 -8.07 -16.55 1.35
CA ARG A 93 -7.34 -17.38 2.32
C ARG A 93 -5.88 -16.95 2.32
N TYR A 94 -5.37 -16.51 3.46
CA TYR A 94 -4.03 -15.95 3.60
C TYR A 94 -3.28 -16.54 4.78
N GLN A 95 -1.96 -16.48 4.71
CA GLN A 95 -1.06 -16.76 5.81
C GLN A 95 -0.66 -15.44 6.48
N ASP A 96 -0.73 -15.40 7.81
CA ASP A 96 -0.28 -14.26 8.59
C ASP A 96 1.21 -13.95 8.32
N GLY A 97 1.51 -12.68 8.07
CA GLY A 97 2.82 -12.16 7.70
C GLY A 97 2.75 -10.64 7.49
N ASP A 98 3.89 -9.98 7.33
CA ASP A 98 3.94 -8.54 7.02
C ASP A 98 4.71 -8.30 5.71
N PRO A 99 4.03 -8.16 4.56
CA PRO A 99 2.58 -8.24 4.34
C PRO A 99 2.02 -9.69 4.31
N PRO A 100 0.70 -9.90 4.56
CA PRO A 100 0.09 -11.23 4.52
C PRO A 100 0.06 -11.79 3.10
N LYS A 101 0.38 -13.08 2.98
CA LYS A 101 0.52 -13.77 1.69
C LYS A 101 -0.76 -14.51 1.34
N VAL A 102 -1.24 -14.32 0.12
CA VAL A 102 -2.43 -15.01 -0.40
C VAL A 102 -2.07 -16.44 -0.77
N LEU A 103 -2.88 -17.38 -0.26
CA LEU A 103 -2.78 -18.79 -0.62
C LEU A 103 -3.86 -19.18 -1.64
N ASP A 104 -5.07 -18.62 -1.48
CA ASP A 104 -6.20 -18.94 -2.35
C ASP A 104 -7.18 -17.77 -2.44
N LEU A 105 -7.84 -17.64 -3.60
CA LEU A 105 -8.83 -16.61 -3.90
C LEU A 105 -10.10 -17.27 -4.44
N ALA A 106 -11.19 -17.20 -3.67
CA ALA A 106 -12.51 -17.59 -4.14
C ALA A 106 -13.33 -16.34 -4.49
N VAL A 107 -13.69 -16.19 -5.76
CA VAL A 107 -14.59 -15.11 -6.20
C VAL A 107 -16.00 -15.45 -5.73
N LEU A 108 -16.53 -14.63 -4.82
CA LEU A 108 -17.91 -14.73 -4.41
C LEU A 108 -18.75 -14.09 -5.51
N ARG A 109 -19.38 -14.91 -6.34
CA ARG A 109 -20.32 -14.42 -7.36
C ARG A 109 -21.35 -13.55 -6.67
N THR A 110 -21.45 -12.31 -7.10
CA THR A 110 -22.68 -11.54 -6.92
C THR A 110 -23.80 -12.38 -7.54
N GLU A 111 -24.80 -12.77 -6.74
CA GLU A 111 -26.10 -13.10 -7.29
C GLU A 111 -26.49 -11.94 -8.19
N VAL A 112 -26.44 -12.17 -9.50
CA VAL A 112 -27.11 -11.32 -10.47
C VAL A 112 -28.57 -11.67 -10.28
N ASP A 113 -29.24 -10.86 -9.44
CA ASP A 113 -30.67 -10.87 -9.26
C ASP A 113 -31.32 -10.86 -10.65
N GLY A 114 -32.05 -11.92 -10.94
CA GLY A 114 -32.75 -12.07 -12.20
C GLY A 114 -33.88 -11.08 -12.27
N ARG A 115 -33.87 -10.21 -13.28
CA ARG A 115 -35.06 -9.61 -13.90
C ARG A 115 -34.73 -8.93 -15.21
#